data_AF-A0A934ELE5-F1
#
_entry.id   AF-A0A934ELE5-F1
#
_cell.length_a   1.000
_cell.length_b   1.000
_cell.length_c   1.000
_cell.angle_alpha   90.00
_cell.angle_beta   90.00
_cell.angle_gamma   90.00
#
_symmetry.space_group_name_H-M   'P 1'
#
loop_
_entity.id
_entity.type
_entity.pdbx_description
1 polymer ?
#
loop_
_entity_poly.entity_id
_entity_poly.type
_entity_poly.pdbx_seq_one_letter_code
_entity_poly.pdbx_strand_id
1 'polypeptide(L)'
;MTHRKGRKPKRYSQVARISIMLRRLSGGATVGELADEFQVTKRQVHRDLQQIEDSGYPLEQEEGKWRLPPGFKGLEVAVSPYELMSLHLALSHLAYLKGTPFVEDLEAVIRKVEAGLSDKVRNHLERIVTAFASLQRPVRAYAAQRPVIESVRKALLRQLTIVLHGYR
;
A
#
# COMPACT_ATOMS: atom_id res chain seq x y z
N MET A 1 50.25 19.11 13.23
CA MET A 1 48.85 18.76 13.53
C MET A 1 48.23 18.14 12.27
N THR A 2 47.97 16.85 12.29
CA THR A 2 47.54 16.06 11.12
C THR A 2 46.04 16.24 10.88
N HIS A 3 45.69 16.91 9.78
CA HIS A 3 44.31 17.11 9.36
C HIS A 3 43.75 15.77 8.85
N ARG A 4 42.92 15.10 9.65
CA ARG A 4 42.24 13.85 9.24
C ARG A 4 41.27 14.17 8.10
N LYS A 5 41.62 13.70 6.91
CA LYS A 5 40.84 13.80 5.67
C LYS A 5 39.49 13.10 5.89
N GLY A 6 38.42 13.87 5.99
CA GLY A 6 37.05 13.36 6.13
C GLY A 6 36.71 12.37 5.02
N ARG A 7 36.04 11.27 5.38
CA ARG A 7 35.61 10.21 4.46
C ARG A 7 34.76 10.82 3.36
N LYS A 8 35.10 10.58 2.08
CA LYS A 8 34.32 11.04 0.93
C LYS A 8 32.84 10.58 1.10
N PRO A 9 31.85 11.47 0.90
CA PRO A 9 30.45 11.14 1.12
C PRO A 9 29.99 10.04 0.14
N LYS A 10 29.25 9.06 0.66
CA LYS A 10 28.71 7.95 -0.11
C LYS A 10 27.55 8.48 -0.94
N ARG A 11 27.70 8.52 -2.27
CA ARG A 11 26.61 8.95 -3.17
C ARG A 11 25.54 7.85 -3.18
N TYR A 12 24.47 8.04 -2.43
CA TYR A 12 23.36 7.08 -2.38
C TYR A 12 22.64 7.06 -3.73
N SER A 13 22.25 5.86 -4.19
CA SER A 13 21.24 5.76 -5.24
C SER A 13 19.93 6.36 -4.74
N GLN A 14 19.08 6.86 -5.64
CA GLN A 14 17.79 7.46 -5.25
C GLN A 14 16.94 6.51 -4.40
N VAL A 15 16.90 5.23 -4.76
CA VAL A 15 16.20 4.19 -4.01
C VAL A 15 16.78 4.03 -2.60
N ALA A 16 18.10 3.92 -2.46
CA ALA A 16 18.75 3.80 -1.15
C ALA A 16 18.51 5.04 -0.28
N ARG A 17 18.49 6.23 -0.90
CA ARG A 17 18.21 7.49 -0.21
C ARG A 17 16.77 7.52 0.33
N ILE A 18 15.79 7.15 -0.48
CA ILE A 18 14.38 7.10 -0.07
C ILE A 18 14.17 6.11 1.09
N SER A 19 14.76 4.91 1.03
CA SER A 19 14.64 3.93 2.11
C SER A 19 15.22 4.41 3.44
N ILE A 20 16.32 5.16 3.41
CA ILE A 20 16.92 5.75 4.62
C ILE A 20 16.10 6.96 5.08
N MET A 21 15.59 7.78 4.16
CA MET A 21 14.76 8.94 4.44
C MET A 21 13.46 8.55 5.16
N LEU A 22 12.81 7.45 4.78
CA LEU A 22 11.63 6.93 5.47
C LEU A 22 11.90 6.63 6.96
N ARG A 23 13.04 6.02 7.27
CA ARG A 23 13.45 5.77 8.68
C ARG A 23 13.73 7.06 9.42
N ARG A 24 14.32 8.05 8.73
CA ARG A 24 14.62 9.36 9.31
C ARG A 24 13.36 10.16 9.63
N LEU A 25 12.34 10.06 8.78
CA LEU A 25 11.04 10.73 8.93
C LEU A 25 10.19 10.15 10.06
N SER A 26 10.44 8.92 10.52
CA SER A 26 9.84 8.38 11.75
C SER A 26 10.16 9.20 13.00
N GLY A 27 11.30 9.93 13.01
CA GLY A 27 11.69 10.83 14.09
C GLY A 27 11.46 12.33 13.80
N GLY A 28 10.93 12.66 12.61
CA GLY A 28 10.77 14.03 12.13
C GLY A 28 12.09 14.68 11.67
N ALA A 29 12.07 15.34 10.51
CA ALA A 29 13.23 16.06 9.97
C ALA A 29 12.82 17.29 9.15
N THR A 30 13.64 18.35 9.19
CA THR A 30 13.44 19.49 8.29
C THR A 30 14.02 19.21 6.90
N VAL A 31 13.55 19.94 5.88
CA VAL A 31 14.13 19.84 4.53
C VAL A 31 15.62 20.20 4.53
N GLY A 32 16.04 21.13 5.39
CA GLY A 32 17.45 21.50 5.57
C GLY A 32 18.28 20.34 6.12
N GLU A 33 17.81 19.72 7.19
CA GLU A 33 18.48 18.54 7.79
C GLU A 33 18.64 17.41 6.77
N LEU A 34 17.60 17.11 6.00
CA LEU A 34 17.64 16.07 4.97
C LEU A 34 18.61 16.44 3.82
N ALA A 35 18.65 17.72 3.42
CA ALA A 35 19.54 18.18 2.36
C ALA A 35 21.02 18.03 2.77
N ASP A 36 21.35 18.40 4.00
CA ASP A 36 22.70 18.31 4.55
C ASP A 36 23.11 16.85 4.81
N GLU A 37 22.22 16.04 5.38
CA GLU A 37 22.47 14.62 5.69
C GLU A 37 22.70 13.80 4.42
N PHE A 38 21.86 13.98 3.41
CA PHE A 38 21.96 13.24 2.15
C PHE A 38 22.85 13.91 1.11
N GLN A 39 23.41 15.10 1.40
CA GLN A 39 24.26 15.88 0.49
C GLN A 39 23.57 16.14 -0.85
N VAL A 40 22.30 16.55 -0.79
CA VAL A 40 21.45 16.86 -1.96
C VAL A 40 20.87 18.27 -1.83
N THR A 41 20.33 18.80 -2.93
CA THR A 41 19.66 20.11 -2.89
C THR A 41 18.30 20.00 -2.18
N LYS A 42 17.83 21.09 -1.57
CA LYS A 42 16.46 21.18 -1.02
C LYS A 42 15.40 20.81 -2.07
N ARG A 43 15.62 21.18 -3.34
CA ARG A 43 14.75 20.80 -4.46
C ARG A 43 14.67 19.28 -4.65
N GLN A 44 15.78 18.58 -4.49
CA GLN A 44 15.80 17.12 -4.58
C GLN A 44 15.08 16.49 -3.38
N VAL A 45 15.25 17.04 -2.17
CA VAL A 45 14.51 16.59 -0.99
C VAL A 45 13.00 16.74 -1.19
N HIS A 46 12.52 17.91 -1.65
CA HIS A 46 11.10 18.09 -1.95
C HIS A 46 10.58 17.09 -2.99
N ARG A 47 11.39 16.78 -4.01
CA ARG A 47 11.04 15.75 -5.01
C ARG A 47 10.96 14.35 -4.39
N ASP A 48 11.92 14.00 -3.52
CA ASP A 48 11.95 12.70 -2.86
C ASP A 48 10.79 12.57 -1.84
N LEU A 49 10.42 13.65 -1.14
CA LEU A 49 9.23 13.72 -0.27
C LEU A 49 7.93 13.52 -1.07
N GLN A 50 7.78 14.21 -2.20
CA GLN A 50 6.64 14.00 -3.10
C GLN A 50 6.56 12.55 -3.57
N GLN A 51 7.70 11.94 -3.95
CA GLN A 51 7.73 10.55 -4.37
C GLN A 51 7.32 9.58 -3.25
N ILE A 52 7.66 9.91 -1.99
CA ILE A 52 7.24 9.15 -0.82
C ILE A 52 5.71 9.26 -0.63
N GLU A 53 5.13 10.46 -0.75
CA GLU A 53 3.67 10.67 -0.69
C GLU A 53 2.93 9.96 -1.83
N ASP A 54 3.43 10.07 -3.06
CA ASP A 54 2.88 9.41 -4.25
C ASP A 54 2.90 7.87 -4.10
N SER A 55 3.83 7.35 -3.30
CA SER A 55 3.93 5.92 -2.96
C SER A 55 2.98 5.50 -1.83
N GLY A 56 2.16 6.41 -1.31
CA GLY A 56 1.13 6.14 -0.32
C GLY A 56 1.56 6.27 1.14
N TYR A 57 2.73 6.85 1.41
CA TYR A 57 3.16 7.16 2.78
C TYR A 57 2.51 8.48 3.25
N PRO A 58 1.75 8.49 4.35
CA PRO A 58 1.15 9.70 4.87
C PRO A 58 2.24 10.53 5.54
N LEU A 59 2.71 11.60 4.89
CA LEU A 59 3.60 12.57 5.51
C LEU A 59 2.78 13.69 6.16
N GLU A 60 3.22 14.11 7.34
CA GLU A 60 2.69 15.28 8.04
C GLU A 60 3.77 16.33 8.14
N GLN A 61 3.38 17.60 8.02
CA GLN A 61 4.25 18.73 8.25
C GLN A 61 3.81 19.49 9.50
N GLU A 62 4.68 19.53 10.51
CA GLU A 62 4.43 20.25 11.76
C GLU A 62 5.69 21.05 12.13
N GLU A 63 5.52 22.33 12.44
CA GLU A 63 6.63 23.25 12.79
C GLU A 63 7.80 23.24 11.78
N GLY A 64 7.51 23.04 10.48
CA GLY A 64 8.53 22.97 9.42
C GLY A 64 9.30 21.65 9.36
N LYS A 65 8.97 20.67 10.18
CA LYS A 65 9.47 19.29 10.12
C LYS A 65 8.49 18.40 9.39
N TRP A 66 9.03 17.55 8.52
CA TRP A 66 8.31 16.46 7.88
C TRP A 66 8.44 15.21 8.74
N ARG A 67 7.33 14.55 9.02
CA ARG A 67 7.30 13.31 9.82
C ARG A 67 6.27 12.32 9.31
N LEU A 68 6.46 11.06 9.66
CA LEU A 68 5.40 10.06 9.59
C LEU A 68 4.53 10.16 10.85
N PRO A 69 3.21 9.91 10.77
CA PRO A 69 2.31 9.92 11.92
C PRO A 69 2.83 9.02 13.06
N PRO A 70 2.64 9.41 14.33
CA PRO A 70 3.04 8.58 15.46
C PRO A 70 2.41 7.19 15.40
N GLY A 71 3.22 6.13 15.49
CA GLY A 71 2.74 4.75 15.38
C GLY A 71 2.60 4.23 13.94
N PHE A 72 2.88 5.05 12.92
CA PHE A 72 2.99 4.59 11.54
C PHE A 72 4.23 3.69 11.38
N LYS A 73 4.01 2.38 11.40
CA LYS A 73 5.06 1.37 11.14
C LYS A 73 5.23 1.04 9.66
N GLY A 74 4.50 1.72 8.77
CA GLY A 74 4.29 1.26 7.39
C GLY A 74 3.51 -0.06 7.36
N LEU A 75 2.70 -0.28 6.33
CA LEU A 75 2.48 -1.66 5.91
C LEU A 75 3.71 -2.03 5.06
N GLU A 76 4.83 -2.36 5.71
CA GLU A 76 5.93 -3.06 5.03
C GLU A 76 5.51 -4.52 4.83
N VAL A 77 4.49 -4.75 3.98
CA VAL A 77 4.15 -6.10 3.56
C VAL A 77 4.98 -6.40 2.32
N ALA A 78 6.09 -7.09 2.53
CA ALA A 78 6.81 -7.72 1.43
C ALA A 78 5.93 -8.85 0.88
N VAL A 79 5.21 -8.59 -0.21
CA VAL A 79 4.38 -9.58 -0.89
C VAL A 79 5.20 -10.24 -1.98
N SER A 80 5.40 -11.55 -1.88
CA SER A 80 5.98 -12.36 -2.94
C SER A 80 5.00 -12.52 -4.11
N PRO A 81 5.51 -12.81 -5.32
CA PRO A 81 4.65 -13.12 -6.47
C PRO A 81 3.65 -14.26 -6.19
N TYR A 82 4.03 -15.24 -5.36
CA TYR A 82 3.16 -16.36 -4.98
C TYR A 82 2.02 -15.92 -4.04
N GLU A 83 2.28 -15.06 -3.07
CA GLU A 83 1.24 -14.51 -2.18
C GLU A 83 0.24 -13.66 -2.96
N LEU A 84 0.70 -12.86 -3.93
CA LEU A 84 -0.18 -12.08 -4.79
C LEU A 84 -1.00 -12.97 -5.73
N MET A 85 -0.41 -14.06 -6.25
CA MET A 85 -1.13 -15.08 -7.01
C MET A 85 -2.23 -15.73 -6.17
N SER A 86 -1.93 -16.12 -4.92
CA SER A 86 -2.92 -16.67 -3.99
C SER A 86 -4.04 -15.69 -3.67
N LEU A 87 -3.72 -14.40 -3.55
CA LEU A 87 -4.70 -13.34 -3.29
C LEU A 87 -5.66 -13.15 -4.48
N HIS A 88 -5.13 -13.14 -5.71
CA HIS A 88 -5.94 -13.10 -6.92
C HIS A 88 -6.79 -14.36 -7.10
N LEU A 89 -6.27 -15.54 -6.74
CA LEU A 89 -7.04 -16.78 -6.73
C LEU A 89 -8.21 -16.69 -5.74
N ALA A 90 -7.97 -16.18 -4.53
CA ALA A 90 -9.01 -15.95 -3.53
C ALA A 90 -10.08 -14.97 -4.04
N LEU A 91 -9.68 -13.88 -4.70
CA LEU A 91 -10.60 -12.95 -5.35
C LEU A 91 -11.45 -13.65 -6.43
N SER A 92 -10.85 -14.49 -7.28
CA SER A 92 -11.56 -15.23 -8.32
C SER A 92 -12.62 -16.17 -7.75
N HIS A 93 -12.38 -16.74 -6.56
CA HIS A 93 -13.34 -17.58 -5.85
C HIS A 93 -14.52 -16.79 -5.27
N LEU A 94 -14.34 -15.48 -5.05
CA LEU A 94 -15.37 -14.56 -4.58
C LEU A 94 -16.11 -13.86 -5.72
N ALA A 95 -15.95 -14.29 -6.97
CA ALA A 95 -16.58 -13.66 -8.14
C ALA A 95 -18.12 -13.55 -8.03
N TYR A 96 -18.77 -14.43 -7.27
CA TYR A 96 -20.22 -14.38 -7.01
C TYR A 96 -20.66 -13.19 -6.14
N LEU A 97 -19.73 -12.59 -5.39
CA LEU A 97 -19.92 -11.37 -4.60
C LEU A 97 -19.55 -10.10 -5.39
N LYS A 98 -19.30 -10.20 -6.70
CA LYS A 98 -19.00 -9.03 -7.53
C LYS A 98 -20.11 -7.97 -7.40
N GLY A 99 -19.72 -6.71 -7.29
CA GLY A 99 -20.63 -5.58 -7.05
C GLY A 99 -21.01 -5.35 -5.59
N THR A 100 -20.49 -6.18 -4.66
CA THR A 100 -20.64 -5.98 -3.22
C THR A 100 -19.39 -5.31 -2.64
N PRO A 101 -19.48 -4.63 -1.48
CA PRO A 101 -18.34 -3.95 -0.88
C PRO A 101 -17.17 -4.88 -0.54
N PHE A 102 -17.40 -6.17 -0.31
CA PHE A 102 -16.33 -7.14 -0.02
C PHE A 102 -15.36 -7.29 -1.20
N VAL A 103 -15.89 -7.38 -2.42
CA VAL A 103 -15.05 -7.48 -3.63
C VAL A 103 -14.39 -6.15 -3.92
N GLU A 104 -15.10 -5.03 -3.75
CA GLU A 104 -14.54 -3.68 -3.95
C GLU A 104 -13.36 -3.39 -3.01
N ASP A 105 -13.51 -3.72 -1.73
CA ASP A 105 -12.47 -3.54 -0.71
C ASP A 105 -11.26 -4.45 -1.02
N LEU A 106 -11.49 -5.71 -1.42
CA LEU A 106 -10.43 -6.66 -1.76
C LEU A 106 -9.66 -6.23 -3.01
N GLU A 107 -10.34 -5.79 -4.07
CA GLU A 107 -9.72 -5.21 -5.25
C GLU A 107 -8.92 -3.94 -4.92
N ALA A 108 -9.42 -3.10 -4.00
CA ALA A 108 -8.69 -1.92 -3.55
C ALA A 108 -7.40 -2.26 -2.81
N VAL A 109 -7.41 -3.31 -1.98
CA VAL A 109 -6.20 -3.81 -1.31
C VAL A 109 -5.21 -4.39 -2.33
N ILE A 110 -5.67 -5.19 -3.28
CA ILE A 110 -4.82 -5.75 -4.35
C ILE A 110 -4.16 -4.61 -5.14
N ARG A 111 -4.91 -3.57 -5.54
CA ARG A 111 -4.33 -2.40 -6.24
C ARG A 111 -3.25 -1.69 -5.42
N LYS A 112 -3.44 -1.55 -4.11
CA LYS A 112 -2.43 -0.96 -3.21
C LYS A 112 -1.15 -1.81 -3.14
N VAL A 113 -1.30 -3.13 -3.10
CA VAL A 113 -0.16 -4.07 -3.12
C VAL A 113 0.57 -4.00 -4.46
N GLU A 114 -0.16 -4.04 -5.57
CA GLU A 114 0.44 -3.99 -6.91
C GLU A 114 1.12 -2.66 -7.22
N ALA A 115 0.66 -1.54 -6.66
CA ALA A 115 1.30 -0.23 -6.79
C ALA A 115 2.76 -0.22 -6.32
N GLY A 116 3.14 -1.14 -5.42
CA GLY A 116 4.52 -1.33 -4.98
C GLY A 116 5.39 -2.21 -5.89
N LEU A 117 4.83 -2.79 -6.97
CA LEU A 117 5.53 -3.73 -7.85
C LEU A 117 5.99 -3.07 -9.16
N SER A 118 7.09 -3.59 -9.73
CA SER A 118 7.50 -3.22 -11.09
C SER A 118 6.53 -3.75 -12.15
N ASP A 119 6.38 -3.03 -13.26
CA ASP A 119 5.48 -3.39 -14.37
C ASP A 119 5.75 -4.81 -14.92
N LYS A 120 7.02 -5.23 -14.94
CA LYS A 120 7.41 -6.59 -15.39
C LYS A 120 6.78 -7.68 -14.52
N VAL A 121 6.74 -7.48 -13.20
CA VAL A 121 6.18 -8.45 -12.24
C VAL A 121 4.66 -8.43 -12.31
N ARG A 122 4.05 -7.25 -12.40
CA ARG A 122 2.60 -7.09 -12.57
C ARG A 122 2.08 -7.81 -13.81
N ASN A 123 2.69 -7.53 -14.98
CA ASN A 123 2.29 -8.12 -16.26
C ASN A 123 2.48 -9.64 -16.29
N HIS A 124 3.49 -10.17 -15.60
CA HIS A 124 3.70 -11.61 -15.49
C HIS A 124 2.61 -12.29 -14.63
N LEU A 125 2.24 -11.67 -13.52
CA LEU A 125 1.20 -12.18 -12.62
C LEU A 125 -0.20 -12.13 -13.24
N GLU A 126 -0.56 -11.03 -13.91
CA GLU A 126 -1.84 -10.88 -14.59
C GLU A 126 -2.07 -12.01 -15.61
N ARG A 127 -1.02 -12.39 -16.35
CA ARG A 127 -1.06 -13.53 -17.28
C ARG A 127 -1.31 -14.87 -16.58
N ILE A 128 -0.70 -15.10 -15.43
CA ILE A 128 -0.89 -16.33 -14.64
C ILE A 128 -2.32 -16.39 -14.12
N VAL A 129 -2.81 -15.32 -13.49
CA VAL A 129 -4.16 -15.25 -12.92
C VAL A 129 -5.23 -15.49 -14.00
N THR A 130 -5.06 -14.89 -15.18
CA THR A 130 -6.00 -15.05 -16.30
C THR A 130 -6.02 -16.48 -16.85
N ALA A 131 -4.87 -17.17 -16.88
CA ALA A 131 -4.78 -18.56 -17.36
C ALA A 131 -5.40 -19.59 -16.40
N PHE A 132 -5.46 -19.28 -15.10
CA PHE A 132 -5.93 -20.18 -14.04
C PHE A 132 -7.37 -19.88 -13.57
N ALA A 133 -8.12 -19.04 -14.27
CA ALA A 133 -9.48 -18.68 -13.87
C ALA A 133 -10.38 -19.92 -13.74
N SER A 134 -10.68 -20.27 -12.48
CA SER A 134 -11.50 -21.45 -12.15
C SER A 134 -12.88 -21.37 -12.80
N LEU A 135 -13.34 -22.49 -13.37
CA LEU A 135 -14.70 -22.67 -13.84
C LEU A 135 -15.64 -22.64 -12.64
N GLN A 136 -16.18 -21.46 -12.33
CA GLN A 136 -17.17 -21.31 -11.26
C GLN A 136 -18.49 -21.95 -11.70
N ARG A 137 -19.00 -22.89 -10.89
CA ARG A 137 -20.37 -23.42 -10.97
C ARG A 137 -21.39 -22.27 -10.78
N PRO A 138 -22.69 -22.43 -11.11
CA PRO A 138 -23.64 -21.35 -10.94
C PRO A 138 -23.76 -21.00 -9.45
N VAL A 139 -23.22 -19.85 -9.08
CA VAL A 139 -23.38 -19.25 -7.75
C VAL A 139 -24.36 -18.09 -7.90
N ARG A 140 -25.29 -17.93 -6.93
CA ARG A 140 -26.20 -16.78 -6.90
C ARG A 140 -25.38 -15.49 -6.89
N ALA A 141 -25.68 -14.56 -7.78
CA ALA A 141 -25.05 -13.24 -7.80
C ALA A 141 -25.61 -12.37 -6.65
N TYR A 142 -24.73 -11.80 -5.84
CA TYR A 142 -25.11 -11.01 -4.65
C TYR A 142 -25.14 -9.49 -4.86
N ALA A 143 -24.90 -9.02 -6.09
CA ALA A 143 -24.86 -7.59 -6.41
C ALA A 143 -26.16 -6.86 -6.01
N ALA A 144 -27.32 -7.48 -6.25
CA ALA A 144 -28.62 -6.90 -5.92
C ALA A 144 -28.84 -6.75 -4.40
N GLN A 145 -28.09 -7.51 -3.59
CA GLN A 145 -28.17 -7.55 -2.13
C GLN A 145 -27.14 -6.63 -1.48
N ARG A 146 -26.48 -5.74 -2.24
CA ARG A 146 -25.51 -4.75 -1.74
C ARG A 146 -25.97 -4.04 -0.46
N PRO A 147 -27.20 -3.49 -0.35
CA PRO A 147 -27.61 -2.77 0.87
C PRO A 147 -27.63 -3.66 2.13
N VAL A 148 -28.04 -4.92 1.95
CA VAL A 148 -28.03 -5.91 3.04
C VAL A 148 -26.61 -6.26 3.42
N ILE A 149 -25.73 -6.50 2.43
CA ILE A 149 -24.32 -6.79 2.67
C ILE A 149 -23.60 -5.63 3.38
N GLU A 150 -23.89 -4.38 3.02
CA GLU A 150 -23.33 -3.21 3.72
C GLU A 150 -23.73 -3.18 5.20
N SER A 151 -24.99 -3.55 5.49
CA SER A 151 -25.50 -3.65 6.86
C SER A 151 -24.84 -4.79 7.63
N VAL A 152 -24.65 -5.97 7.01
CA VAL A 152 -23.87 -7.08 7.61
C VAL A 152 -22.43 -6.65 7.87
N ARG A 153 -21.76 -6.01 6.91
CA ARG A 153 -20.38 -5.53 7.05
C ARG A 153 -20.24 -4.57 8.23
N LYS A 154 -21.17 -3.62 8.36
CA LYS A 154 -21.20 -2.67 9.48
C LYS A 154 -21.43 -3.38 10.81
N ALA A 155 -22.31 -4.38 10.84
CA ALA A 155 -22.60 -5.15 12.05
C ALA A 155 -21.40 -5.99 12.50
N LEU A 156 -20.72 -6.68 11.57
CA LEU A 156 -19.51 -7.46 11.84
C LEU A 156 -18.40 -6.60 12.47
N LEU A 157 -18.11 -5.44 11.87
CA LEU A 157 -17.07 -4.53 12.37
C LEU A 157 -17.40 -3.93 13.74
N ARG A 158 -18.69 -3.80 14.07
CA ARG A 158 -19.16 -3.21 15.32
C ARG A 158 -19.61 -4.24 16.35
N GLN A 159 -19.45 -5.53 16.04
CA GLN A 159 -19.91 -6.65 16.87
C GLN A 159 -21.40 -6.54 17.25
N LEU A 160 -22.23 -6.10 16.30
CA LEU A 160 -23.67 -5.93 16.49
C LEU A 160 -24.46 -7.15 16.00
N THR A 161 -25.56 -7.48 16.68
CA THR A 161 -26.54 -8.45 16.20
C THR A 161 -27.51 -7.77 15.23
N ILE A 162 -27.77 -8.40 14.10
CA ILE A 162 -28.77 -7.97 13.12
C ILE A 162 -29.73 -9.12 12.81
N VAL A 163 -31.01 -8.80 12.62
CA VAL A 163 -32.02 -9.77 12.19
C VAL A 163 -32.20 -9.62 10.69
N LEU A 164 -31.93 -10.69 9.94
CA LEU A 164 -32.17 -10.76 8.51
C LEU A 164 -33.55 -11.36 8.28
N HIS A 165 -34.49 -10.57 7.79
CA HIS A 165 -35.76 -11.10 7.31
C HIS A 165 -35.52 -11.71 5.93
N GLY A 166 -35.71 -13.03 5.83
CA GLY A 166 -35.43 -13.79 4.62
C GLY A 166 -36.17 -13.25 3.39
N TYR A 167 -35.44 -13.11 2.29
CA TYR A 167 -35.99 -12.81 0.97
C TYR A 167 -36.91 -13.97 0.53
N ARG A 168 -38.17 -13.66 0.19
CA ARG A 168 -38.98 -14.54 -0.67
C ARG A 168 -38.47 -14.49 -2.10
#